data_AF-A0A356E8K6-F1
#
_entry.id   AF-A0A356E8K6-F1
#
_cell.length_a   1.000
_cell.length_b   1.000
_cell.length_c   1.000
_cell.angle_alpha   90.00
_cell.angle_beta   90.00
_cell.angle_gamma   90.00
#
_symmetry.space_group_name_H-M   'P 1'
#
loop_
_entity.id
_entity.type
_entity.pdbx_description
1 polymer ?
#
loop_
_entity_poly.entity_id
_entity_poly.type
_entity_poly.pdbx_seq_one_letter_code
_entity_poly.pdbx_strand_id
1 'polypeptide(L)'
;MNKALMVTKRDGKLEAIDLDKIHRVITWAAEGLDNVSVSQVELRSHIQFYEGIRTSDIHETIIKAAADLISKDTPDYQYLAARLAVFHLRKKAYGHFDPPRLYDHVKKLVRMGKYDEALLTD
;
A
#
# COMPACT_ATOMS: atom_id res chain seq x y z
N MET A 1 -19.58 -15.28 17.21
CA MET A 1 -19.91 -13.93 16.70
C MET A 1 -18.62 -13.30 16.22
N ASN A 2 -18.34 -13.31 14.91
CA ASN A 2 -17.17 -12.60 14.37
C ASN A 2 -17.46 -11.11 14.44
N LYS A 3 -16.84 -10.42 15.41
CA LYS A 3 -16.80 -8.96 15.43
C LYS A 3 -16.16 -8.52 14.11
N ALA A 4 -16.90 -7.80 13.28
CA ALA A 4 -16.32 -7.17 12.11
C ALA A 4 -15.32 -6.12 12.62
N LEU A 5 -14.03 -6.34 12.37
CA LEU A 5 -12.98 -5.39 12.74
C LEU A 5 -13.27 -4.07 12.03
N MET A 6 -13.37 -2.99 12.79
CA MET A 6 -13.56 -1.65 12.23
C MET A 6 -12.20 -1.02 11.94
N VAL A 7 -12.07 -0.39 10.79
CA VAL A 7 -10.85 0.28 10.32
C VAL A 7 -11.07 1.77 10.19
N THR A 8 -10.08 2.55 10.59
CA THR A 8 -10.09 4.02 10.47
C THR A 8 -9.48 4.41 9.12
N LYS A 9 -10.30 4.99 8.24
CA LYS A 9 -9.88 5.55 6.95
C LYS A 9 -9.02 6.79 7.14
N ARG A 10 -8.38 7.21 6.05
CA ARG A 10 -7.57 8.44 6.02
C ARG A 10 -8.39 9.72 6.21
N ASP A 11 -9.68 9.68 5.87
CA ASP A 11 -10.64 10.77 6.12
C ASP A 11 -11.22 10.74 7.55
N GLY A 12 -10.78 9.79 8.40
CA GLY A 12 -11.24 9.64 9.78
C GLY A 12 -12.50 8.79 9.95
N LYS A 13 -13.15 8.34 8.86
CA LYS A 13 -14.34 7.49 8.96
C LYS A 13 -14.00 6.08 9.41
N LEU A 14 -14.92 5.46 10.14
CA LEU A 14 -14.89 4.05 10.49
C LEU A 14 -15.67 3.23 9.46
N GLU A 15 -15.04 2.22 8.90
CA GLU A 15 -15.68 1.23 8.03
C GLU A 15 -15.30 -0.18 8.49
N ALA A 16 -16.10 -1.19 8.13
CA ALA A 16 -15.70 -2.57 8.32
C ALA A 16 -14.47 -2.89 7.46
N ILE A 17 -13.57 -3.74 7.98
CA ILE A 17 -12.44 -4.23 7.21
C ILE A 17 -12.92 -4.99 5.98
N ASP A 18 -12.31 -4.69 4.84
CA ASP A 18 -12.60 -5.30 3.55
C ASP A 18 -11.45 -6.25 3.19
N LEU A 19 -11.59 -7.51 3.61
CA LEU A 19 -10.58 -8.55 3.40
C LEU A 19 -10.43 -8.90 1.92
N ASP A 20 -11.52 -8.85 1.15
CA ASP A 20 -11.49 -9.11 -0.30
C ASP A 20 -10.65 -8.06 -1.02
N LYS A 21 -10.74 -6.79 -0.61
CA LYS A 21 -9.87 -5.74 -1.15
C LYS A 21 -8.40 -5.95 -0.79
N ILE A 22 -8.10 -6.43 0.41
CA ILE A 22 -6.73 -6.77 0.81
C ILE A 22 -6.20 -7.91 -0.07
N HIS A 23 -6.97 -9.00 -0.19
CA HIS A 23 -6.64 -10.16 -1.00
C HIS A 23 -6.34 -9.77 -2.46
N ARG A 24 -7.21 -8.98 -3.08
CA ARG A 24 -7.02 -8.50 -4.46
C ARG A 24 -5.73 -7.70 -4.65
N VAL A 25 -5.36 -6.87 -3.67
CA VAL A 25 -4.13 -6.06 -3.75
C VAL A 25 -2.88 -6.92 -3.61
N ILE A 26 -2.89 -7.91 -2.71
CA ILE A 26 -1.76 -8.84 -2.54
C ILE A 26 -1.63 -9.73 -3.77
N THR A 27 -2.74 -10.27 -4.30
CA THR A 27 -2.76 -11.07 -5.53
C THR A 27 -2.23 -10.30 -6.73
N TRP A 28 -2.62 -9.03 -6.90
CA TRP A 28 -2.04 -8.15 -7.93
C TRP A 28 -0.53 -7.98 -7.75
N ALA A 29 -0.07 -7.77 -6.51
CA ALA A 29 1.35 -7.61 -6.24
C ALA A 29 2.14 -8.92 -6.47
N ALA A 30 1.50 -10.08 -6.33
CA ALA A 30 2.08 -11.41 -6.54
C ALA A 30 2.08 -11.87 -8.01
N GLU A 31 1.48 -11.11 -8.92
CA GLU A 31 1.33 -11.51 -10.32
C GLU A 31 2.68 -11.73 -11.00
N GLY A 32 2.87 -12.93 -11.56
CA GLY A 32 4.10 -13.32 -12.26
C GLY A 32 5.33 -13.50 -11.35
N LEU A 33 5.14 -13.68 -10.05
CA LEU A 33 6.20 -14.01 -9.10
C LEU A 33 6.20 -15.51 -8.79
N ASP A 34 7.39 -16.09 -8.61
CA ASP A 34 7.57 -17.50 -8.32
C ASP A 34 7.77 -17.73 -6.81
N ASN A 35 7.27 -18.86 -6.31
CA ASN A 35 7.46 -19.28 -4.92
C ASN A 35 6.99 -18.25 -3.87
N VAL A 36 5.94 -17.48 -4.19
CA VAL A 36 5.25 -16.58 -3.26
C VAL A 36 3.85 -17.08 -2.94
N SER A 37 3.46 -16.98 -1.67
CA SER A 37 2.11 -17.34 -1.19
C SER A 37 1.37 -16.11 -0.67
N VAL A 38 0.28 -15.77 -1.36
CA VAL A 38 -0.66 -14.70 -0.96
C VAL A 38 -1.26 -14.99 0.41
N SER A 39 -1.74 -16.22 0.62
CA SER A 39 -2.35 -16.64 1.88
C SER A 39 -1.39 -16.56 3.06
N GLN A 40 -0.10 -16.81 2.85
CA GLN A 40 0.91 -16.70 3.91
C GLN A 40 1.10 -15.26 4.37
N VAL A 41 1.08 -14.29 3.45
CA VAL A 41 1.15 -12.86 3.77
C VAL A 41 -0.11 -12.41 4.51
N GLU A 42 -1.29 -12.85 4.05
CA GLU A 42 -2.56 -12.55 4.69
C GLU A 42 -2.61 -13.05 6.14
N LEU A 43 -2.26 -14.31 6.36
CA LEU A 43 -2.24 -14.89 7.70
C LEU A 43 -1.30 -14.14 8.65
N ARG A 44 -0.07 -13.83 8.20
CA ARG A 44 0.90 -13.08 9.01
C ARG A 44 0.48 -11.64 9.30
N SER A 45 -0.22 -11.00 8.36
CA SER A 45 -0.71 -9.63 8.53
C SER A 45 -1.97 -9.55 9.40
N HIS A 46 -2.92 -10.46 9.22
CA HIS A 46 -4.18 -10.50 9.97
C HIS A 46 -4.00 -10.64 11.47
N ILE A 47 -2.99 -11.41 11.90
CA ILE A 47 -2.67 -11.60 13.33
C ILE A 47 -2.34 -10.25 14.00
N GLN A 48 -1.86 -9.26 13.24
CA GLN A 48 -1.45 -7.96 13.75
C GLN A 48 -2.59 -6.91 13.68
N PHE A 49 -3.75 -7.25 13.11
CA PHE A 49 -4.88 -6.32 13.03
C PHE A 49 -5.63 -6.22 14.37
N TYR A 50 -6.03 -5.01 14.73
CA TYR A 50 -6.77 -4.71 15.95
C TYR A 50 -7.92 -3.73 15.67
N GLU A 51 -8.88 -3.63 16.59
CA GLU A 51 -10.05 -2.77 16.43
C GLU A 51 -9.65 -1.29 16.32
N GLY A 52 -10.13 -0.60 15.29
CA GLY A 52 -9.83 0.81 15.02
C GLY A 52 -8.50 1.06 14.31
N ILE A 53 -7.78 0.01 13.90
CA ILE A 53 -6.53 0.13 13.13
C ILE A 53 -6.71 1.07 11.93
N ARG A 54 -5.71 1.92 11.66
CA ARG A 54 -5.77 2.83 10.52
C ARG A 54 -5.46 2.08 9.23
N THR A 55 -6.11 2.48 8.15
CA THR A 55 -5.83 1.91 6.81
C THR A 55 -4.39 2.13 6.35
N SER A 56 -3.69 3.16 6.83
CA SER A 56 -2.24 3.31 6.62
C SER A 56 -1.46 2.14 7.23
N ASP A 57 -1.81 1.78 8.45
CA ASP A 57 -1.07 0.84 9.29
C ASP A 57 -1.34 -0.60 8.84
N ILE A 58 -2.54 -0.88 8.30
CA ILE A 58 -2.85 -2.14 7.61
C ILE A 58 -1.88 -2.34 6.44
N HIS A 59 -1.69 -1.32 5.60
CA HIS A 59 -0.78 -1.44 4.45
C HIS A 59 0.66 -1.65 4.89
N GLU A 60 1.13 -0.93 5.91
CA GLU A 60 2.48 -1.10 6.46
C GLU A 60 2.68 -2.50 7.04
N THR A 61 1.68 -3.02 7.77
CA THR A 61 1.67 -4.39 8.31
C THR A 61 1.80 -5.45 7.22
N ILE A 62 1.06 -5.31 6.11
CA ILE A 62 1.12 -6.26 4.98
C ILE A 62 2.49 -6.19 4.29
N ILE A 63 3.02 -4.98 4.06
CA ILE A 63 4.36 -4.78 3.47
C ILE A 63 5.42 -5.46 4.34
N LYS A 64 5.36 -5.26 5.65
CA LYS A 64 6.28 -5.87 6.61
C LYS A 64 6.15 -7.39 6.60
N ALA A 65 4.94 -7.93 6.63
CA ALA A 65 4.69 -9.37 6.58
C ALA A 65 5.27 -10.02 5.30
N ALA A 66 5.18 -9.35 4.15
CA ALA A 66 5.81 -9.80 2.91
C ALA A 66 7.34 -9.67 2.96
N ALA A 67 7.88 -8.58 3.52
CA ALA A 67 9.31 -8.36 3.65
C ALA A 67 9.98 -9.39 4.59
N ASP A 68 9.31 -9.78 5.67
CA ASP A 68 9.78 -10.79 6.64
C ASP A 68 9.80 -12.22 6.05
N LEU A 69 9.27 -12.42 4.84
CA LEU A 69 9.29 -13.69 4.10
C LEU A 69 10.38 -13.72 3.03
N ILE A 70 11.15 -12.65 2.87
CA ILE A 70 12.29 -12.60 1.96
C ILE A 70 13.39 -13.51 2.49
N SER A 71 13.78 -14.50 1.68
CA SER A 71 14.85 -15.43 2.00
C SER A 71 15.61 -15.85 0.74
N LYS A 72 16.66 -16.65 0.90
CA LYS A 72 17.39 -17.23 -0.24
C LYS A 72 16.52 -18.20 -1.05
N ASP A 73 15.60 -18.91 -0.38
CA ASP A 73 14.72 -19.89 -1.02
C ASP A 73 13.48 -19.24 -1.66
N THR A 74 13.10 -18.06 -1.17
CA THR A 74 11.91 -17.31 -1.58
C THR A 74 12.26 -15.83 -1.92
N PRO A 75 13.14 -15.59 -2.90
CA PRO A 75 13.64 -14.23 -3.18
C PRO A 75 12.56 -13.29 -3.70
N ASP A 76 11.55 -13.80 -4.41
CA ASP A 76 10.52 -12.99 -5.07
C ASP A 76 9.60 -12.23 -4.13
N TYR A 77 9.59 -12.59 -2.84
CA TYR A 77 8.97 -11.75 -1.81
C TYR A 77 9.54 -10.32 -1.79
N GLN A 78 10.75 -10.09 -2.29
CA GLN A 78 11.31 -8.75 -2.44
C GLN A 78 10.48 -7.90 -3.41
N TYR A 79 10.04 -8.49 -4.52
CA TYR A 79 9.22 -7.81 -5.52
C TYR A 79 7.78 -7.64 -5.02
N LEU A 80 7.25 -8.64 -4.31
CA LEU A 80 5.94 -8.54 -3.67
C LEU A 80 5.91 -7.37 -2.67
N ALA A 81 6.87 -7.32 -1.75
CA ALA A 81 6.98 -6.25 -0.76
C ALA A 81 7.21 -4.89 -1.42
N ALA A 82 8.05 -4.82 -2.46
CA ALA A 82 8.29 -3.59 -3.20
C ALA A 82 7.03 -3.07 -3.92
N ARG A 83 6.27 -3.95 -4.60
CA ARG A 83 5.03 -3.58 -5.29
C ARG A 83 3.97 -3.08 -4.31
N LEU A 84 3.84 -3.73 -3.15
CA LEU A 84 2.97 -3.29 -2.07
C LEU A 84 3.40 -1.92 -1.50
N ALA A 85 4.71 -1.71 -1.31
CA ALA A 85 5.25 -0.44 -0.85
C ALA A 85 5.01 0.69 -1.86
N VAL A 86 5.22 0.44 -3.16
CA VAL A 86 4.90 1.39 -4.23
C VAL A 86 3.41 1.73 -4.23
N PHE A 87 2.53 0.73 -4.13
CA PHE A 87 1.08 0.95 -4.04
C PHE A 87 0.71 1.86 -2.85
N HIS A 88 1.31 1.62 -1.68
CA HIS A 88 1.10 2.45 -0.50
C HIS A 88 1.61 3.89 -0.71
N LEU A 89 2.81 4.05 -1.28
CA LEU A 89 3.43 5.35 -1.59
C LEU A 89 2.59 6.16 -2.57
N ARG A 90 2.10 5.55 -3.65
CA ARG A 90 1.21 6.21 -4.65
C ARG A 90 0.01 6.81 -3.96
N LYS A 91 -0.70 6.00 -3.17
CA LYS A 91 -1.84 6.48 -2.38
C LYS A 91 -1.44 7.58 -1.41
N LYS A 92 -0.28 7.49 -0.75
CA LYS A 92 0.17 8.49 0.23
C LYS A 92 0.50 9.83 -0.45
N ALA A 93 1.09 9.81 -1.64
CA ALA A 93 1.48 11.01 -2.38
C ALA A 93 0.31 11.65 -3.15
N TYR A 94 -0.54 10.83 -3.78
CA TYR A 94 -1.55 11.29 -4.75
C TYR A 94 -2.99 11.10 -4.28
N GLY A 95 -3.24 10.31 -3.23
CA GLY A 95 -4.58 9.93 -2.77
C GLY A 95 -5.21 8.76 -3.55
N HIS A 96 -4.71 8.47 -4.75
CA HIS A 96 -5.09 7.33 -5.59
C HIS A 96 -3.85 6.61 -6.14
N PHE A 97 -4.05 5.54 -6.91
CA PHE A 97 -2.95 4.73 -7.44
C PHE A 97 -2.25 5.40 -8.63
N ASP A 98 -3.03 5.91 -9.57
CA ASP A 98 -2.48 6.55 -10.78
C ASP A 98 -1.75 7.85 -10.44
N PRO A 99 -0.58 8.14 -11.01
CA PRO A 99 0.02 9.46 -10.88
C PRO A 99 -0.82 10.53 -11.60
N PRO A 100 -0.85 11.77 -11.08
CA PRO A 100 -1.41 12.91 -11.82
C PRO A 100 -0.61 13.19 -13.10
N ARG A 101 -1.21 13.93 -14.03
CA ARG A 101 -0.50 14.38 -15.24
C ARG A 101 0.74 15.18 -14.85
N LEU A 102 1.83 14.98 -15.58
CA LEU A 102 3.14 15.55 -15.25
C LEU A 102 3.08 17.07 -15.04
N TYR A 103 2.45 17.79 -15.97
CA TYR A 103 2.31 19.25 -15.87
C TYR A 103 1.54 19.68 -14.62
N ASP A 104 0.41 19.03 -14.31
CA ASP A 104 -0.39 19.34 -13.11
C ASP A 104 0.39 19.04 -11.82
N HIS A 105 1.18 17.97 -11.83
CA HIS A 105 2.03 17.59 -10.71
C HIS A 105 3.12 18.62 -10.45
N VAL A 106 3.88 19.00 -11.49
CA VAL A 106 4.94 20.00 -11.41
C VAL A 106 4.35 21.34 -10.97
N LYS A 107 3.27 21.79 -11.60
CA LYS A 107 2.56 23.03 -11.25
C LYS A 107 2.12 23.06 -9.78
N LYS A 108 1.60 21.95 -9.26
CA LYS A 108 1.24 21.82 -7.85
C LYS A 108 2.47 21.90 -6.95
N LEU A 109 3.55 21.19 -7.26
CA LEU A 109 4.74 21.13 -6.43
C LEU A 109 5.53 22.45 -6.41
N VAL A 110 5.57 23.17 -7.53
CA VAL A 110 6.13 24.53 -7.59
C VAL A 110 5.33 25.47 -6.70
N ARG A 111 3.99 25.47 -6.82
CA ARG A 111 3.11 26.28 -5.94
C ARG A 111 3.25 25.95 -4.44
N MET A 112 3.66 24.72 -4.12
CA MET A 112 3.93 24.27 -2.75
C MET A 112 5.37 24.57 -2.28
N GLY A 113 6.20 25.22 -3.11
CA GLY A 113 7.61 25.51 -2.83
C GLY A 113 8.47 24.25 -2.72
N LYS A 114 8.07 23.15 -3.38
CA LYS A 114 8.81 21.87 -3.37
C LYS A 114 9.69 21.68 -4.59
N TYR A 115 9.32 22.26 -5.73
CA TYR A 115 10.06 22.24 -6.99
C TYR A 115 10.43 23.66 -7.43
N ASP A 116 11.46 23.78 -8.25
CA ASP A 116 11.95 25.06 -8.80
C ASP A 116 10.95 25.66 -9.79
N GLU A 117 10.75 26.98 -9.71
CA GLU A 117 9.86 27.73 -10.59
C GLU A 117 10.33 27.69 -12.06
N ALA A 118 11.63 27.52 -12.30
CA ALA A 118 12.22 27.40 -13.63
C ALA A 118 11.57 26.29 -14.47
N LEU A 119 11.03 25.24 -13.84
CA LEU A 119 10.34 24.13 -14.52
C LEU A 119 9.03 24.52 -15.22
N LEU A 120 8.48 25.72 -14.98
CA LEU A 120 7.23 26.20 -15.58
C LEU A 120 7.41 27.41 -16.50
N THR A 121 8.61 27.97 -16.56
CA THR A 121 8.89 29.24 -17.26
C THR A 121 9.70 29.07 -18.54
N ASP A 122 10.23 27.87 -18.81
CA ASP A 122 10.85 27.48 -20.10
C ASP A 122 9.81 27.02 -21.13
#